data_AF-A0A438AG75-F1
#
_entry.id   AF-A0A438AG75-F1
#
_cell.length_a   1.000
_cell.length_b   1.000
_cell.length_c   1.000
_cell.angle_alpha   90.00
_cell.angle_beta   90.00
_cell.angle_gamma   90.00
#
_symmetry.space_group_name_H-M   'P 1'
#
loop_
_entity.id
_entity.type
_entity.pdbx_description
1 polymer ?
#
loop_
_entity_poly.entity_id
_entity_poly.type
_entity_poly.pdbx_seq_one_letter_code
_entity_poly.pdbx_strand_id
1 'polypeptide(L)'
;MYDRRKVIFHIGQTKAGSTSIQNYLDSQREALLEKGVLFPSSVFLRQNAYDNTRTPGHLKLVLDLRAKTMADLEQEIGEYPGHTVLLSVENIFSDQPDSTLRLIGEYFKDWDLTLLAVLRPQYDWLRSRYVENVMSGFSGRPMPFSKFVEDNFERGVLNYETRLQRLACLLRARESRAVVYGATEGGIVPAFLKAANLPMTAEEDASSIKSNQREKQAFLIEAKRRLNMIVSILPKEDRLEFEHLLRETAKARVSAGDAPGSVGTFPIPLSTAQRAEIWNGNRLLEKSGTLDAPLPLGDDCEAQAVSADVASATRDLFWTGMELASEIARRAEKPGNLSDSPLSLTPADLSALGDIMARCPVSVHMDAPQTALLAAAEPGRLVRLVLPVGAKSYEKTAKFDALPLPSPLIALSEKRAVRNSLQDLLCRNAIPRPDLLVVQSQICDDFLLDALRDIAPSVIVVIGATEWSRDIALPKDVEVRVTDTCTILERGGPSQA
;
A
#
# COMPACT_ATOMS: atom_id res chain seq x y z
N MET A 1 40.54 -27.69 17.95
CA MET A 1 39.33 -27.12 17.32
C MET A 1 39.62 -25.66 17.05
N TYR A 2 39.55 -25.20 15.81
CA TYR A 2 39.61 -23.76 15.54
C TYR A 2 38.29 -23.14 16.02
N ASP A 3 38.36 -22.02 16.74
CA ASP A 3 37.17 -21.30 17.18
C ASP A 3 36.43 -20.77 15.94
N ARG A 4 35.14 -21.08 15.82
CA ARG A 4 34.36 -20.66 14.65
C ARG A 4 34.13 -19.16 14.74
N ARG A 5 34.17 -18.47 13.59
CA ARG A 5 33.81 -17.04 13.53
C ARG A 5 32.36 -16.86 13.97
N LYS A 6 32.09 -15.84 14.78
CA LYS A 6 30.75 -15.55 15.30
C LYS A 6 30.06 -14.51 14.43
N VAL A 7 28.79 -14.75 14.15
CA VAL A 7 27.95 -13.79 13.42
C VAL A 7 26.55 -13.72 14.04
N ILE A 8 26.09 -12.49 14.27
CA ILE A 8 24.75 -12.21 14.76
C ILE A 8 23.96 -11.56 13.62
N PHE A 9 22.81 -12.15 13.31
CA PHE A 9 21.89 -11.64 12.33
C PHE A 9 20.71 -10.99 13.03
N HIS A 10 20.62 -9.67 12.94
CA HIS A 10 19.38 -8.97 13.25
C HIS A 10 18.44 -9.06 12.05
N ILE A 11 17.40 -9.89 12.17
CA ILE A 11 16.61 -10.32 11.02
C ILE A 11 15.31 -9.55 10.81
N GLY A 12 15.04 -8.53 11.64
CA GLY A 12 13.76 -7.82 11.67
C GLY A 12 13.00 -8.17 12.95
N GLN A 13 11.70 -7.96 13.04
CA GLN A 13 10.76 -7.70 11.96
C GLN A 13 10.77 -6.23 11.50
N THR A 14 10.49 -6.00 10.22
CA THR A 14 10.17 -4.66 9.74
C THR A 14 9.10 -4.01 10.62
N LYS A 15 9.20 -2.70 10.84
CA LYS A 15 8.30 -1.93 11.73
C LYS A 15 8.40 -2.25 13.23
N ALA A 16 9.43 -2.96 13.67
CA ALA A 16 9.69 -3.27 15.08
C ALA A 16 10.93 -2.53 15.65
N GLY A 17 11.25 -1.32 15.15
CA GLY A 17 12.33 -0.49 15.69
C GLY A 17 13.71 -0.67 15.03
N SER A 18 13.80 -1.40 13.91
CA SER A 18 15.06 -1.63 13.19
C SER A 18 15.82 -0.34 12.86
N THR A 19 15.13 0.73 12.47
CA THR A 19 15.76 2.02 12.16
C THR A 19 16.51 2.60 13.37
N SER A 20 15.93 2.49 14.56
CA SER A 20 16.56 2.93 15.81
C SER A 20 17.81 2.11 16.11
N ILE A 21 17.71 0.79 16.00
CA ILE A 21 18.82 -0.13 16.21
C ILE A 21 19.93 0.12 15.19
N GLN A 22 19.61 0.23 13.91
CA GLN A 22 20.59 0.45 12.83
C GLN A 22 21.30 1.79 12.96
N ASN A 23 20.58 2.87 13.28
CA ASN A 23 21.20 4.18 13.46
C ASN A 23 22.16 4.17 14.67
N TYR A 24 21.77 3.54 15.78
CA TYR A 24 22.66 3.39 16.94
C TYR A 24 23.92 2.59 16.57
N LEU A 25 23.76 1.42 15.95
CA LEU A 25 24.89 0.55 15.59
C LEU A 25 25.83 1.24 14.58
N ASP A 26 25.29 2.00 13.64
CA ASP A 26 26.07 2.77 12.68
C ASP A 26 26.85 3.92 13.35
N SER A 27 26.19 4.70 14.21
CA SER A 27 26.85 5.80 14.92
C SER A 27 27.86 5.34 15.97
N GLN A 28 27.72 4.12 16.48
CA GLN A 28 28.58 3.53 17.50
C GLN A 28 29.58 2.52 16.93
N ARG A 29 29.76 2.46 15.60
CA ARG A 29 30.59 1.45 14.92
C ARG A 29 32.00 1.35 15.49
N GLU A 30 32.70 2.48 15.67
CA GLU A 30 34.08 2.49 16.17
C GLU A 30 34.16 1.99 17.62
N ALA A 31 33.26 2.47 18.50
CA ALA A 31 33.21 2.03 19.89
C ALA A 31 32.84 0.54 20.02
N LEU A 32 31.98 0.02 19.15
CA LEU A 32 31.65 -1.42 19.08
C LEU A 32 32.85 -2.24 18.62
N LEU A 33 33.60 -1.73 17.65
CA LEU A 33 34.80 -2.37 17.12
C LEU A 33 35.86 -2.54 18.21
N GLU A 34 36.13 -1.50 19.00
CA GLU A 34 37.04 -1.56 20.16
C GLU A 34 36.64 -2.60 21.21
N LYS A 35 35.35 -2.99 21.25
CA LYS A 35 34.82 -4.02 22.13
C LYS A 35 34.69 -5.40 21.46
N GLY A 36 35.30 -5.58 20.29
CA GLY A 36 35.31 -6.87 19.59
C GLY A 36 34.09 -7.14 18.73
N VAL A 37 33.33 -6.11 18.33
CA VAL A 37 32.11 -6.24 17.51
C VAL A 37 32.26 -5.45 16.21
N LEU A 38 32.28 -6.15 15.07
CA LEU A 38 32.31 -5.53 13.76
C LEU A 38 30.88 -5.31 13.24
N PHE A 39 30.51 -4.05 12.96
CA PHE A 39 29.28 -3.68 12.24
C PHE A 39 29.63 -3.20 10.82
N PRO A 40 29.65 -4.09 9.81
CA PRO A 40 30.32 -3.84 8.53
C PRO A 40 29.75 -2.65 7.75
N SER A 41 30.62 -1.74 7.33
CA SER A 41 30.26 -0.58 6.51
C SER A 41 30.14 -0.92 5.02
N SER A 42 30.93 -1.90 4.53
CA SER A 42 31.00 -2.30 3.10
C SER A 42 29.65 -2.71 2.51
N VAL A 43 28.76 -3.24 3.35
CA VAL A 43 27.42 -3.70 2.95
C VAL A 43 26.28 -2.90 3.57
N PHE A 44 26.56 -1.83 4.32
CA PHE A 44 25.57 -0.96 4.94
C PHE A 44 25.15 0.17 3.98
N LEU A 45 23.84 0.40 3.82
CA LEU A 45 23.33 1.39 2.88
C LEU A 45 22.65 2.56 3.60
N ARG A 46 22.87 3.78 3.08
CA ARG A 46 22.04 4.96 3.36
C ARG A 46 21.51 5.47 2.02
N GLN A 47 20.24 5.19 1.70
CA GLN A 47 19.69 5.37 0.35
C GLN A 47 18.30 6.04 0.35
N ASN A 48 18.10 7.10 1.14
CA ASN A 48 16.88 7.91 1.04
C ASN A 48 17.20 9.41 1.03
N ALA A 49 17.07 10.02 -0.14
CA ALA A 49 17.33 11.46 -0.36
C ALA A 49 16.45 12.39 0.46
N TYR A 50 15.30 11.90 0.95
CA TYR A 50 14.33 12.69 1.72
C TYR A 50 14.33 12.35 3.22
N ASP A 51 15.04 11.30 3.64
CA ASP A 51 15.13 10.89 5.04
C ASP A 51 16.44 10.13 5.30
N ASN A 52 17.48 10.89 5.64
CA ASN A 52 18.81 10.35 5.94
C ASN A 52 18.83 9.41 7.17
N THR A 53 17.77 9.39 7.98
CA THR A 53 17.65 8.50 9.13
C THR A 53 17.14 7.12 8.75
N ARG A 54 16.48 6.99 7.58
CA ARG A 54 16.01 5.70 7.06
C ARG A 54 17.12 4.98 6.32
N THR A 55 17.41 3.77 6.77
CA THR A 55 18.37 2.86 6.15
C THR A 55 17.71 1.50 5.93
N PRO A 56 17.99 0.80 4.81
CA PRO A 56 17.60 -0.60 4.64
C PRO A 56 18.55 -1.57 5.37
N GLY A 57 19.47 -1.05 6.21
CA GLY A 57 20.50 -1.82 6.89
C GLY A 57 21.51 -2.41 5.91
N HIS A 58 21.88 -3.67 6.13
CA HIS A 58 22.80 -4.41 5.28
C HIS A 58 22.10 -5.14 4.14
N LEU A 59 21.09 -4.53 3.52
CA LEU A 59 20.42 -5.12 2.35
C LEU A 59 21.39 -5.40 1.19
N LYS A 60 22.49 -4.63 1.08
CA LYS A 60 23.53 -4.85 0.06
C LYS A 60 24.13 -6.25 0.15
N LEU A 61 24.24 -6.84 1.34
CA LEU A 61 24.68 -8.24 1.52
C LEU A 61 23.89 -9.21 0.65
N VAL A 62 22.56 -9.08 0.62
CA VAL A 62 21.69 -9.96 -0.17
C VAL A 62 21.89 -9.74 -1.67
N LEU A 63 22.09 -8.48 -2.07
CA LEU A 63 22.34 -8.11 -3.46
C LEU A 63 23.70 -8.64 -3.94
N ASP A 64 24.75 -8.43 -3.14
CA ASP A 64 26.12 -8.84 -3.44
C ASP A 64 26.27 -10.35 -3.46
N LEU A 65 25.60 -11.09 -2.55
CA LEU A 65 25.59 -12.55 -2.58
C LEU A 65 25.00 -13.08 -3.88
N ARG A 66 23.90 -12.49 -4.37
CA ARG A 66 23.28 -12.87 -5.65
C ARG A 66 24.17 -12.51 -6.84
N ALA A 67 24.84 -11.37 -6.78
CA ALA A 67 25.75 -10.89 -7.82
C ALA A 67 27.15 -11.53 -7.75
N LYS A 68 27.46 -12.27 -6.67
CA LYS A 68 28.79 -12.81 -6.35
C LYS A 68 29.87 -11.74 -6.19
N THR A 69 29.53 -10.61 -5.57
CA THR A 69 30.41 -9.44 -5.37
C THR A 69 30.73 -9.20 -3.89
N MET A 70 31.19 -10.25 -3.20
CA MET A 70 31.42 -10.24 -1.74
C MET A 70 32.80 -9.73 -1.29
N ALA A 71 33.69 -9.39 -2.23
CA ALA A 71 35.09 -9.09 -1.96
C ALA A 71 35.29 -7.99 -0.89
N ASP A 72 34.52 -6.90 -0.96
CA ASP A 72 34.64 -5.79 -0.02
C ASP A 72 34.30 -6.21 1.42
N LEU A 73 33.26 -7.02 1.60
CA LEU A 73 32.89 -7.55 2.92
C LEU A 73 33.92 -8.55 3.43
N GLU A 74 34.42 -9.42 2.56
CA GLU A 74 35.45 -10.41 2.91
C GLU A 74 36.75 -9.73 3.35
N GLN A 75 37.12 -8.65 2.68
CA GLN A 75 38.26 -7.81 3.06
C GLN A 75 38.03 -7.17 4.44
N GLU A 76 36.91 -6.47 4.64
CA GLU A 76 36.60 -5.81 5.92
C GLU A 76 36.57 -6.81 7.09
N ILE A 77 35.97 -7.99 6.90
CA ILE A 77 35.99 -9.06 7.91
C ILE A 77 37.41 -9.58 8.16
N GLY A 78 38.25 -9.65 7.12
CA GLY A 78 39.64 -10.12 7.20
C GLY A 78 40.55 -9.20 8.01
N GLU A 79 40.25 -7.89 8.04
CA GLU A 79 40.98 -6.88 8.82
C GLU A 79 40.76 -7.02 10.33
N TYR A 80 39.65 -7.63 10.75
CA TYR A 80 39.25 -7.76 12.16
C TYR A 80 39.04 -9.23 12.59
N PRO A 81 40.09 -10.07 12.54
CA PRO A 81 39.97 -11.47 12.96
C PRO A 81 39.54 -11.56 14.43
N GLY A 82 38.67 -12.53 14.74
CA GLY A 82 38.16 -12.79 16.09
C GLY A 82 37.01 -11.89 16.55
N HIS A 83 36.65 -10.84 15.79
CA HIS A 83 35.50 -10.02 16.12
C HIS A 83 34.18 -10.74 15.83
N THR A 84 33.15 -10.44 16.61
CA THR A 84 31.78 -10.87 16.31
C THR A 84 31.20 -9.96 15.24
N VAL A 85 30.77 -10.52 14.11
CA VAL A 85 30.17 -9.75 13.03
C VAL A 85 28.68 -9.55 13.29
N LEU A 86 28.19 -8.33 13.25
CA LEU A 86 26.79 -7.99 13.44
C LEU A 86 26.16 -7.48 12.14
N LEU A 87 25.18 -8.21 11.61
CA LEU A 87 24.48 -7.88 10.37
C LEU A 87 22.98 -7.67 10.60
N SER A 88 22.54 -6.43 10.43
CA SER A 88 21.12 -6.03 10.40
C SER A 88 20.50 -6.13 9.00
N VAL A 89 19.69 -7.16 8.74
CA VAL A 89 19.05 -7.45 7.44
C VAL A 89 17.55 -7.74 7.63
N GLU A 90 16.76 -6.72 7.96
CA GLU A 90 15.39 -6.90 8.47
C GLU A 90 14.38 -7.52 7.49
N ASN A 91 14.66 -7.45 6.19
CA ASN A 91 13.75 -7.94 5.17
C ASN A 91 13.83 -9.46 5.00
N ILE A 92 14.80 -10.15 5.61
CA ILE A 92 14.85 -11.62 5.57
C ILE A 92 13.75 -12.27 6.39
N PHE A 93 13.21 -11.58 7.42
CA PHE A 93 12.09 -12.12 8.19
C PHE A 93 10.85 -12.36 7.35
N SER A 94 10.53 -11.54 6.34
CA SER A 94 9.24 -11.65 5.63
C SER A 94 9.31 -11.56 4.11
N ASP A 95 10.37 -11.01 3.54
CA ASP A 95 10.37 -10.55 2.15
C ASP A 95 11.29 -11.37 1.23
N GLN A 96 12.16 -12.24 1.78
CA GLN A 96 13.09 -13.04 0.98
C GLN A 96 12.57 -14.45 0.66
N PRO A 97 12.75 -14.93 -0.58
CA PRO A 97 12.42 -16.30 -0.95
C PRO A 97 13.45 -17.28 -0.35
N ASP A 98 13.03 -18.51 -0.11
CA ASP A 98 13.85 -19.59 0.45
C ASP A 98 15.18 -19.79 -0.29
N SER A 99 15.20 -19.66 -1.61
CA SER A 99 16.42 -19.81 -2.42
C SER A 99 17.50 -18.79 -2.02
N THR A 100 17.10 -17.57 -1.68
CA THR A 100 18.01 -16.52 -1.20
C THR A 100 18.45 -16.78 0.23
N LEU A 101 17.55 -17.25 1.09
CA LEU A 101 17.90 -17.62 2.46
C LEU A 101 18.92 -18.76 2.49
N ARG A 102 18.77 -19.78 1.62
CA ARG A 102 19.75 -20.87 1.48
C ARG A 102 21.10 -20.37 0.99
N LEU A 103 21.12 -19.40 0.08
CA LEU A 103 22.37 -18.78 -0.40
C LEU A 103 23.12 -18.10 0.75
N ILE A 104 22.41 -17.36 1.60
CA ILE A 104 22.98 -16.74 2.80
C ILE A 104 23.49 -17.81 3.77
N GLY A 105 22.69 -18.83 4.05
CA GLY A 105 23.09 -19.93 4.95
C GLY A 105 24.29 -20.73 4.45
N GLU A 106 24.46 -20.86 3.13
CA GLU A 106 25.62 -21.51 2.54
C GLU A 106 26.89 -20.65 2.67
N TYR A 107 26.78 -19.33 2.53
CA TYR A 107 27.90 -18.41 2.74
C TYR A 107 28.40 -18.44 4.20
N PHE A 108 27.49 -18.48 5.18
CA PHE A 108 27.82 -18.51 6.61
C PHE A 108 27.91 -19.92 7.22
N LYS A 109 27.96 -20.99 6.42
CA LYS A 109 27.85 -22.39 6.92
C LYS A 109 28.91 -22.80 7.95
N ASP A 110 30.09 -22.21 7.87
CA ASP A 110 31.23 -22.53 8.74
C ASP A 110 31.32 -21.61 9.96
N TRP A 111 30.36 -20.69 10.11
CA TRP A 111 30.29 -19.73 11.19
C TRP A 111 29.38 -20.22 12.32
N ASP A 112 29.54 -19.61 13.49
CA ASP A 112 28.62 -19.72 14.61
C ASP A 112 27.57 -18.61 14.48
N LEU A 113 26.45 -18.94 13.84
CA LEU A 113 25.40 -17.99 13.49
C LEU A 113 24.28 -17.98 14.54
N THR A 114 24.02 -16.80 15.11
CA THR A 114 22.88 -16.52 15.97
C THR A 114 21.87 -15.63 15.24
N LEU A 115 20.60 -16.05 15.21
CA LEU A 115 19.50 -15.18 14.77
C LEU A 115 18.96 -14.39 15.95
N LEU A 116 18.75 -13.10 15.73
CA LEU A 116 18.11 -12.21 16.68
C LEU A 116 16.98 -11.45 16.00
N ALA A 117 15.76 -11.71 16.42
CA ALA A 117 14.57 -11.00 15.98
C ALA A 117 14.13 -9.96 17.03
N VAL A 118 13.45 -8.94 16.55
CA VAL A 118 12.67 -7.98 17.32
C VAL A 118 11.23 -8.13 16.86
N LEU A 119 10.39 -8.70 17.71
CA LEU A 119 9.02 -9.09 17.36
C LEU A 119 8.04 -8.08 17.94
N ARG A 120 7.17 -7.56 17.07
CA ARG A 120 6.05 -6.71 17.47
C ARG A 120 4.78 -7.55 17.56
N PRO A 121 3.86 -7.25 18.50
CA PRO A 121 2.53 -7.86 18.51
C PRO A 121 1.92 -7.90 17.11
N GLN A 122 1.46 -9.08 16.68
CA GLN A 122 1.12 -9.34 15.28
C GLN A 122 0.10 -8.35 14.71
N TYR A 123 -0.90 -7.95 15.49
CA TYR A 123 -1.95 -7.01 15.05
C TYR A 123 -1.39 -5.60 14.86
N ASP A 124 -0.50 -5.18 15.76
CA ASP A 124 0.16 -3.88 15.67
C ASP A 124 1.17 -3.84 14.52
N TRP A 125 1.83 -4.97 14.26
CA TRP A 125 2.68 -5.14 13.10
C TRP A 125 1.88 -5.07 11.80
N LEU A 126 0.79 -5.84 11.68
CA LEU A 126 -0.09 -5.83 10.52
C LEU A 126 -0.54 -4.41 10.16
N ARG A 127 -1.05 -3.65 11.13
CA ARG A 127 -1.46 -2.26 10.91
C ARG A 127 -0.28 -1.39 10.49
N SER A 128 0.85 -1.49 11.18
CA SER A 128 2.04 -0.67 10.88
C SER A 128 2.65 -0.95 9.52
N ARG A 129 2.66 -2.23 9.10
CA ARG A 129 3.16 -2.66 7.79
C ARG A 129 2.17 -2.32 6.69
N TYR A 130 0.87 -2.46 6.95
CA TYR A 130 -0.18 -2.04 6.03
C TYR A 130 -0.09 -0.54 5.71
N VAL A 131 -0.01 0.31 6.74
CA VAL A 131 0.14 1.76 6.56
C VAL A 131 1.40 2.08 5.76
N GLU A 132 2.53 1.40 6.02
CA GLU A 132 3.73 1.59 5.19
C GLU A 132 3.50 1.20 3.72
N ASN A 133 2.86 0.05 3.46
CA ASN A 133 2.61 -0.43 2.10
C ASN A 133 1.66 0.47 1.31
N VAL A 134 0.65 1.03 1.97
CA VAL A 134 -0.31 1.96 1.37
C VAL A 134 0.34 3.32 1.16
N MET A 135 0.99 3.86 2.21
CA MET A 135 1.45 5.23 2.18
C MET A 135 2.76 5.40 1.42
N SER A 136 3.61 4.37 1.31
CA SER A 136 4.89 4.46 0.61
C SER A 136 4.74 4.57 -0.91
N GLY A 137 5.31 5.63 -1.49
CA GLY A 137 5.41 5.84 -2.94
C GLY A 137 6.27 4.83 -3.68
N PHE A 138 7.02 3.97 -2.97
CA PHE A 138 7.81 2.90 -3.59
C PHE A 138 6.93 1.73 -4.03
N SER A 139 6.00 1.30 -3.19
CA SER A 139 5.15 0.13 -3.47
C SER A 139 3.74 0.50 -3.89
N GLY A 140 3.15 1.55 -3.31
CA GLY A 140 1.82 2.06 -3.65
C GLY A 140 0.77 0.96 -3.74
N ARG A 141 0.62 0.11 -2.70
CA ARG A 141 -0.30 -1.03 -2.79
C ARG A 141 -1.75 -0.57 -2.62
N PRO A 142 -2.69 -0.98 -3.50
CA PRO A 142 -4.10 -0.64 -3.39
C PRO A 142 -4.94 -1.65 -2.60
N MET A 143 -4.31 -2.71 -2.11
CA MET A 143 -4.98 -3.82 -1.43
C MET A 143 -5.66 -3.36 -0.12
N PRO A 144 -6.92 -3.78 0.14
CA PRO A 144 -7.61 -3.57 1.41
C PRO A 144 -6.91 -4.26 2.57
N PHE A 145 -7.10 -3.75 3.78
CA PHE A 145 -6.48 -4.32 4.98
C PHE A 145 -6.85 -5.79 5.17
N SER A 146 -8.10 -6.17 4.91
CA SER A 146 -8.56 -7.54 5.12
C SER A 146 -7.78 -8.55 4.27
N LYS A 147 -7.66 -8.27 2.97
CA LYS A 147 -6.89 -9.09 2.05
C LYS A 147 -5.40 -9.10 2.41
N PHE A 148 -4.87 -7.96 2.86
CA PHE A 148 -3.50 -7.90 3.36
C PHE A 148 -3.27 -8.82 4.58
N VAL A 149 -4.23 -8.90 5.51
CA VAL A 149 -4.14 -9.80 6.66
C VAL A 149 -4.19 -11.27 6.22
N GLU A 150 -5.16 -11.64 5.37
CA GLU A 150 -5.24 -12.98 4.79
C GLU A 150 -3.94 -13.41 4.12
N ASP A 151 -3.41 -12.59 3.21
CA ASP A 151 -2.18 -12.90 2.48
C ASP A 151 -0.98 -13.13 3.42
N ASN A 152 -0.88 -12.37 4.52
CA ASN A 152 0.19 -12.57 5.50
C ASN A 152 -0.03 -13.80 6.39
N PHE A 153 -1.28 -14.14 6.69
CA PHE A 153 -1.62 -15.36 7.38
C PHE A 153 -1.29 -16.60 6.52
N GLU A 154 -1.77 -16.64 5.28
CA GLU A 154 -1.54 -17.74 4.33
C GLU A 154 -0.05 -17.97 4.03
N ARG A 155 0.74 -16.89 4.00
CA ARG A 155 2.20 -16.97 3.84
C ARG A 155 2.94 -17.42 5.10
N GLY A 156 2.24 -17.66 6.22
CA GLY A 156 2.81 -18.05 7.51
C GLY A 156 3.64 -16.96 8.18
N VAL A 157 3.45 -15.68 7.81
CA VAL A 157 4.23 -14.56 8.35
C VAL A 157 3.85 -14.27 9.81
N LEU A 158 2.60 -14.55 10.18
CA LEU A 158 2.07 -14.26 11.52
C LEU A 158 2.42 -15.34 12.56
N ASN A 159 2.73 -16.56 12.12
CA ASN A 159 3.20 -17.63 12.98
C ASN A 159 4.73 -17.49 13.18
N TYR A 160 5.11 -16.63 14.11
CA TYR A 160 6.52 -16.29 14.36
C TYR A 160 7.37 -17.49 14.77
N GLU A 161 6.79 -18.48 15.47
CA GLU A 161 7.49 -19.70 15.86
C GLU A 161 7.95 -20.48 14.63
N THR A 162 7.00 -20.82 13.76
CA THR A 162 7.29 -21.61 12.56
C THR A 162 8.17 -20.82 11.60
N ARG A 163 7.99 -19.50 11.54
CA ARG A 163 8.83 -18.61 10.72
C ARG A 163 10.27 -18.59 11.20
N LEU A 164 10.51 -18.41 12.51
CA LEU A 164 11.86 -18.40 13.09
C LEU A 164 12.54 -19.75 12.93
N GLN A 165 11.84 -20.86 13.16
CA GLN A 165 12.39 -22.20 12.92
C GLN A 165 12.79 -22.41 11.46
N ARG A 166 11.95 -21.98 10.52
CA ARG A 166 12.27 -22.04 9.09
C ARG A 166 13.52 -21.22 8.76
N LEU A 167 13.61 -20.00 9.28
CA LEU A 167 14.78 -19.14 9.08
C LEU A 167 16.05 -19.75 9.68
N ALA A 168 15.97 -20.27 10.91
CA ALA A 168 17.08 -20.95 11.58
C ALA A 168 17.58 -22.14 10.75
N CYS A 169 16.65 -22.96 10.22
CA CYS A 169 16.99 -24.08 9.37
C CYS A 169 17.68 -23.64 8.06
N LEU A 170 17.10 -22.67 7.34
CA LEU A 170 17.62 -22.23 6.04
C LEU A 170 18.96 -21.49 6.15
N LEU A 171 19.13 -20.71 7.22
CA LEU A 171 20.35 -19.96 7.51
C LEU A 171 21.40 -20.78 8.28
N ARG A 172 21.06 -22.02 8.66
CA ARG A 172 21.91 -22.90 9.50
C ARG A 172 22.31 -22.25 10.83
N ALA A 173 21.38 -21.50 11.42
CA ALA A 173 21.57 -20.87 12.71
C ALA A 173 21.70 -21.92 13.80
N ARG A 174 22.63 -21.71 14.72
CA ARG A 174 22.80 -22.55 15.91
C ARG A 174 21.90 -22.11 17.05
N GLU A 175 21.57 -20.82 17.05
CA GLU A 175 20.73 -20.21 18.07
C GLU A 175 19.74 -19.24 17.43
N SER A 176 18.59 -19.10 18.04
CA SER A 176 17.60 -18.08 17.70
C SER A 176 17.06 -17.44 18.98
N ARG A 177 17.09 -16.11 19.01
CA ARG A 177 16.58 -15.25 20.08
C ARG A 177 15.62 -14.23 19.51
N ALA A 178 14.73 -13.73 20.35
CA ALA A 178 13.76 -12.72 20.00
C ALA A 178 13.51 -11.77 21.17
N VAL A 179 13.35 -10.48 20.87
CA VAL A 179 13.00 -9.42 21.82
C VAL A 179 11.60 -8.91 21.50
N VAL A 180 10.77 -8.67 22.52
CA VAL A 180 9.45 -8.08 22.32
C VAL A 180 9.53 -6.55 22.18
N TYR A 181 9.06 -6.02 21.06
CA TYR A 181 8.96 -4.58 20.82
C TYR A 181 7.95 -3.94 21.77
N GLY A 182 8.41 -2.95 22.54
CA GLY A 182 7.56 -2.14 23.42
C GLY A 182 7.34 -2.70 24.84
N ALA A 183 7.85 -3.91 25.14
CA ALA A 183 7.74 -4.51 26.47
C ALA A 183 8.95 -4.24 27.38
N THR A 184 9.95 -3.48 26.90
CA THR A 184 11.25 -3.39 27.54
C THR A 184 11.47 -2.04 28.22
N GLU A 185 11.72 -2.07 29.53
CA GLU A 185 12.22 -0.92 30.28
C GLU A 185 13.56 -0.45 29.67
N GLY A 186 13.69 0.86 29.40
CA GLY A 186 14.88 1.44 28.75
C GLY A 186 14.82 1.52 27.22
N GLY A 187 13.77 1.00 26.58
CA GLY A 187 13.58 1.11 25.13
C GLY A 187 14.16 -0.06 24.32
N ILE A 188 14.07 0.04 23.00
CA ILE A 188 14.32 -1.12 22.11
C ILE A 188 15.81 -1.39 21.88
N VAL A 189 16.66 -0.36 21.89
CA VAL A 189 18.10 -0.52 21.65
C VAL A 189 18.77 -1.23 22.83
N PRO A 190 18.59 -0.82 24.11
CA PRO A 190 19.17 -1.56 25.23
C PRO A 190 18.71 -3.02 25.30
N ALA A 191 17.43 -3.28 25.03
CA ALA A 191 16.91 -4.64 25.00
C ALA A 191 17.53 -5.49 23.89
N PHE A 192 17.68 -4.91 22.69
CA PHE A 192 18.37 -5.57 21.58
C PHE A 192 19.82 -5.91 21.93
N LEU A 193 20.59 -4.96 22.47
CA LEU A 193 21.99 -5.18 22.84
C LEU A 193 22.12 -6.25 23.92
N LYS A 194 21.26 -6.22 24.94
CA LYS A 194 21.21 -7.24 26.00
C LYS A 194 20.93 -8.63 25.42
N ALA A 195 19.91 -8.78 24.59
CA ALA A 195 19.56 -10.06 23.97
C ALA A 195 20.65 -10.58 23.02
N ALA A 196 21.36 -9.67 22.35
CA ALA A 196 22.51 -9.97 21.51
C ALA A 196 23.80 -10.27 22.29
N ASN A 197 23.81 -10.04 23.61
CA ASN A 197 25.02 -10.03 24.45
C ASN A 197 26.11 -9.09 23.89
N LEU A 198 25.69 -7.89 23.47
CA LEU A 198 26.55 -6.85 22.93
C LEU A 198 26.80 -5.75 23.98
N PRO A 199 27.96 -5.09 23.95
CA PRO A 199 28.26 -3.98 24.84
C PRO A 199 27.38 -2.77 24.50
N MET A 200 26.95 -2.06 25.54
CA MET A 200 26.35 -0.74 25.40
C MET A 200 27.47 0.30 25.45
N THR A 201 27.64 1.07 24.37
CA THR A 201 28.75 2.04 24.24
C THR A 201 28.33 3.46 24.58
N ALA A 202 27.04 3.79 24.43
CA ALA A 202 26.44 5.06 24.80
C ALA A 202 25.00 4.83 25.32
N GLU A 203 24.77 5.04 26.62
CA GLU A 203 23.48 4.75 27.27
C GLU A 203 22.40 5.80 26.98
N GLU A 204 22.78 7.08 26.94
CA GLU A 204 21.86 8.19 26.63
C GLU A 204 21.35 8.10 25.18
N ASP A 205 22.24 7.82 24.23
CA ASP A 205 21.89 7.61 22.82
C ASP A 205 20.95 6.42 22.65
N ALA A 206 21.23 5.31 23.34
CA ALA A 206 20.39 4.11 23.26
C ALA A 206 18.96 4.36 23.78
N SER A 207 18.82 5.22 24.78
CA SER A 207 17.55 5.52 25.45
C SER A 207 16.74 6.64 24.78
N SER A 208 17.41 7.52 24.02
CA SER A 208 16.78 8.73 23.46
C SER A 208 16.04 8.52 22.14
N ILE A 209 16.18 7.35 21.49
CA ILE A 209 15.60 7.12 20.16
C ILE A 209 14.08 6.93 20.26
N LYS A 210 13.35 8.01 19.98
CA LYS A 210 11.88 8.02 19.99
C LYS A 210 11.29 7.23 18.83
N SER A 211 10.15 6.59 19.06
CA SER A 211 9.35 6.01 17.99
C SER A 211 8.80 7.13 17.10
N ASN A 212 9.05 7.05 15.79
CA ASN A 212 8.44 7.97 14.84
C ASN A 212 6.91 7.93 14.99
N GLN A 213 6.32 9.09 15.32
CA GLN A 213 4.88 9.27 15.23
C GLN A 213 4.49 9.14 13.76
N ARG A 214 3.88 8.01 13.40
CA ARG A 214 3.38 7.80 12.05
C ARG A 214 1.99 8.36 11.90
N GLU A 215 1.64 8.62 10.65
CA GLU A 215 0.30 8.94 10.22
C GLU A 215 -0.61 7.76 10.55
N LYS A 216 -1.68 8.08 11.25
CA LYS A 216 -2.66 7.12 11.77
C LYS A 216 -4.07 7.46 11.34
N GLN A 217 -4.23 8.56 10.60
CA GLN A 217 -5.52 9.07 10.17
C GLN A 217 -6.15 8.08 9.19
N ALA A 218 -7.30 7.50 9.58
CA ALA A 218 -8.00 6.49 8.80
C ALA A 218 -8.31 6.97 7.37
N PHE A 219 -8.81 8.22 7.28
CA PHE A 219 -9.25 8.81 6.02
C PHE A 219 -8.11 9.02 5.03
N LEU A 220 -6.92 9.41 5.51
CA LEU A 220 -5.71 9.54 4.69
C LEU A 220 -5.28 8.19 4.13
N ILE A 221 -5.20 7.17 4.98
CA ILE A 221 -4.76 5.83 4.59
C ILE A 221 -5.72 5.25 3.54
N GLU A 222 -7.03 5.36 3.77
CA GLU A 222 -8.03 4.83 2.85
C GLU A 222 -8.09 5.61 1.53
N ALA A 223 -8.00 6.94 1.56
CA ALA A 223 -7.93 7.75 0.35
C ALA A 223 -6.68 7.39 -0.48
N LYS A 224 -5.49 7.33 0.15
CA LYS A 224 -4.25 6.96 -0.53
C LYS A 224 -4.32 5.55 -1.12
N ARG A 225 -4.92 4.58 -0.41
CA ARG A 225 -5.11 3.22 -0.91
C ARG A 225 -5.91 3.19 -2.21
N ARG A 226 -7.00 3.97 -2.30
CA ARG A 226 -7.80 4.07 -3.52
C ARG A 226 -7.00 4.74 -4.64
N LEU A 227 -6.32 5.83 -4.31
CA LEU A 227 -5.46 6.57 -5.25
C LEU A 227 -4.32 5.71 -5.80
N ASN A 228 -3.77 4.78 -5.01
CA ASN A 228 -2.69 3.88 -5.43
C ASN A 228 -3.00 3.06 -6.70
N MET A 229 -4.26 2.70 -6.94
CA MET A 229 -4.64 2.01 -8.19
C MET A 229 -4.38 2.89 -9.41
N ILE A 230 -4.66 4.19 -9.27
CA ILE A 230 -4.66 5.16 -10.36
C ILE A 230 -3.26 5.74 -10.55
N VAL A 231 -2.60 6.16 -9.46
CA VAL A 231 -1.26 6.80 -9.53
C VAL A 231 -0.12 5.82 -9.79
N SER A 232 -0.39 4.51 -9.86
CA SER A 232 0.62 3.49 -10.15
C SER A 232 1.29 3.65 -11.52
N ILE A 233 0.63 4.35 -12.44
CA ILE A 233 1.18 4.66 -13.78
C ILE A 233 2.21 5.79 -13.76
N LEU A 234 2.26 6.58 -12.69
CA LEU A 234 3.21 7.68 -12.57
C LEU A 234 4.63 7.15 -12.32
N PRO A 235 5.66 7.84 -12.87
CA PRO A 235 7.05 7.65 -12.46
C PRO A 235 7.23 7.66 -10.94
N LYS A 236 8.32 7.04 -10.46
CA LYS A 236 8.56 6.92 -9.02
C LYS A 236 8.70 8.29 -8.35
N GLU A 237 9.39 9.21 -9.01
CA GLU A 237 9.66 10.57 -8.54
C GLU A 237 8.32 11.33 -8.35
N ASP A 238 7.46 11.28 -9.36
CA ASP A 238 6.13 11.88 -9.36
C ASP A 238 5.20 11.28 -8.29
N ARG A 239 5.30 9.95 -8.05
CA ARG A 239 4.55 9.30 -6.96
C ARG A 239 5.01 9.75 -5.58
N LEU A 240 6.29 10.05 -5.40
CA LEU A 240 6.83 10.56 -4.14
C LEU A 240 6.40 12.02 -3.91
N GLU A 241 6.41 12.85 -4.96
CA GLU A 241 5.86 14.21 -4.89
C GLU A 241 4.36 14.19 -4.54
N PHE A 242 3.58 13.35 -5.23
CA PHE A 242 2.17 13.15 -4.95
C PHE A 242 1.91 12.74 -3.50
N GLU A 243 2.67 11.77 -2.98
CA GLU A 243 2.56 11.33 -1.59
C GLU A 243 2.81 12.49 -0.62
N HIS A 244 3.83 13.30 -0.85
CA HIS A 244 4.14 14.45 -0.02
C HIS A 244 2.99 15.46 0.00
N LEU A 245 2.50 15.86 -1.17
CA LEU A 245 1.40 16.83 -1.28
C LEU A 245 0.12 16.31 -0.61
N LEU A 246 -0.25 15.05 -0.83
CA LEU A 246 -1.45 14.46 -0.22
C LEU A 246 -1.38 14.46 1.32
N ARG A 247 -0.19 14.21 1.89
CA ARG A 247 0.03 14.25 3.34
C ARG A 247 -0.12 15.66 3.88
N GLU A 248 0.44 16.66 3.22
CA GLU A 248 0.27 18.06 3.61
C GLU A 248 -1.18 18.52 3.53
N THR A 249 -1.91 18.14 2.47
CA THR A 249 -3.35 18.39 2.35
C THR A 249 -4.14 17.76 3.51
N ALA A 250 -3.87 16.50 3.83
CA ALA A 250 -4.55 15.82 4.93
C ALA A 250 -4.24 16.46 6.30
N LYS A 251 -2.98 16.86 6.52
CA LYS A 251 -2.55 17.57 7.74
C LYS A 251 -3.22 18.94 7.88
N ALA A 252 -3.33 19.68 6.78
CA ALA A 252 -4.03 20.97 6.76
C ALA A 252 -5.50 20.80 7.16
N ARG A 253 -6.20 19.79 6.61
CA ARG A 253 -7.60 19.49 6.96
C ARG A 253 -7.80 19.10 8.42
N VAL A 254 -6.91 18.26 8.98
CA VAL A 254 -6.97 17.93 10.41
C VAL A 254 -6.74 19.17 11.27
N SER A 255 -5.83 20.06 10.86
CA SER A 255 -5.52 21.30 11.59
C SER A 255 -6.68 22.31 11.53
N ALA A 256 -7.43 22.32 10.43
CA ALA A 256 -8.63 23.15 10.25
C ALA A 256 -9.86 22.61 11.00
N GLY A 257 -9.84 21.35 11.46
CA GLY A 257 -11.00 20.67 12.05
C GLY A 257 -11.96 20.05 11.02
N ASP A 258 -11.62 20.07 9.74
CA ASP A 258 -12.43 19.56 8.63
C ASP A 258 -12.37 18.03 8.49
N ALA A 259 -11.43 17.38 9.20
CA ALA A 259 -11.26 15.94 9.16
C ALA A 259 -11.00 15.38 10.56
N PRO A 260 -11.51 14.17 10.86
CA PRO A 260 -11.31 13.56 12.16
C PRO A 260 -9.83 13.26 12.39
N GLY A 261 -9.30 13.70 13.54
CA GLY A 261 -7.95 13.38 13.99
C GLY A 261 -7.80 11.94 14.50
N SER A 262 -8.90 11.17 14.58
CA SER A 262 -8.92 9.83 15.16
C SER A 262 -8.05 8.84 14.38
N VAL A 263 -7.36 7.98 15.14
CA VAL A 263 -6.63 6.85 14.61
C VAL A 263 -7.63 5.82 14.06
N GLY A 264 -7.48 5.45 12.79
CA GLY A 264 -8.30 4.37 12.22
C GLY A 264 -7.99 3.04 12.87
N THR A 265 -9.01 2.38 13.39
CA THR A 265 -8.92 0.98 13.81
C THR A 265 -9.23 0.10 12.61
N PHE A 266 -8.23 -0.64 12.13
CA PHE A 266 -8.45 -1.68 11.14
C PHE A 266 -8.74 -3.01 11.87
N PRO A 267 -9.96 -3.57 11.74
CA PRO A 267 -10.31 -4.83 12.41
C PRO A 267 -9.51 -5.98 11.81
N ILE A 268 -9.13 -6.95 12.64
CA ILE A 268 -8.36 -8.12 12.24
C ILE A 268 -9.33 -9.22 11.79
N PRO A 269 -9.44 -9.54 10.47
CA PRO A 269 -10.42 -10.51 9.97
C PRO A 269 -9.95 -11.96 10.13
N LEU A 270 -9.31 -12.29 11.26
CA LEU A 270 -8.89 -13.67 11.56
C LEU A 270 -9.99 -14.37 12.35
N SER A 271 -10.28 -15.62 11.97
CA SER A 271 -11.16 -16.50 12.73
C SER A 271 -10.55 -16.86 14.10
N THR A 272 -11.38 -17.29 15.05
CA THR A 272 -10.93 -17.74 16.38
C THR A 272 -9.85 -18.81 16.30
N ALA A 273 -9.95 -19.74 15.35
CA ALA A 273 -8.94 -20.80 15.15
C ALA A 273 -7.58 -20.23 14.71
N GLN A 274 -7.58 -19.32 13.74
CA GLN A 274 -6.36 -18.66 13.25
C GLN A 274 -5.70 -17.81 14.35
N ARG A 275 -6.50 -17.12 15.17
CA ARG A 275 -6.00 -16.35 16.32
C ARG A 275 -5.36 -17.26 17.37
N ALA A 276 -6.00 -18.39 17.67
CA ALA A 276 -5.47 -19.39 18.59
C ALA A 276 -4.16 -20.02 18.08
N GLU A 277 -4.04 -20.26 16.77
CA GLU A 277 -2.80 -20.75 16.15
C GLU A 277 -1.64 -19.78 16.40
N ILE A 278 -1.82 -18.50 16.07
CA ILE A 278 -0.79 -17.46 16.27
C ILE A 278 -0.41 -17.36 17.76
N TRP A 279 -1.41 -17.34 18.64
CA TRP A 279 -1.19 -17.29 20.08
C TRP A 279 -0.38 -18.48 20.61
N ASN A 280 -0.71 -19.68 20.16
CA ASN A 280 0.02 -20.88 20.55
C ASN A 280 1.47 -20.83 20.06
N GLY A 281 1.72 -20.31 18.85
CA GLY A 281 3.07 -20.02 18.36
C GLY A 281 3.86 -19.10 19.29
N ASN A 282 3.26 -17.99 19.75
CA ASN A 282 3.91 -17.08 20.70
C ASN A 282 4.26 -17.78 22.02
N ARG A 283 3.36 -18.62 22.55
CA ARG A 283 3.61 -19.38 23.79
C ARG A 283 4.72 -20.44 23.63
N LEU A 284 4.85 -21.03 22.45
CA LEU A 284 5.93 -21.97 22.15
C LEU A 284 7.30 -21.28 22.15
N LEU A 285 7.38 -20.07 21.59
CA LEU A 285 8.59 -19.24 21.63
C LEU A 285 9.00 -18.83 23.04
N GLU A 286 8.03 -18.52 23.91
CA GLU A 286 8.27 -18.26 25.33
C GLU A 286 8.77 -19.52 26.04
N LYS A 287 8.08 -20.66 25.85
CA LYS A 287 8.45 -21.93 26.47
C LYS A 287 9.83 -22.44 26.02
N SER A 288 10.24 -22.16 24.78
CA SER A 288 11.56 -22.53 24.27
C SER A 288 12.69 -21.62 24.75
N GLY A 289 12.37 -20.51 25.43
CA GLY A 289 13.34 -19.48 25.81
C GLY A 289 13.85 -18.64 24.62
N THR A 290 13.19 -18.74 23.45
CA THR A 290 13.50 -17.89 22.29
C THR A 290 13.04 -16.46 22.53
N LEU A 291 11.89 -16.28 23.18
CA LEU A 291 11.40 -14.99 23.65
C LEU A 291 11.79 -14.73 25.10
N ASP A 292 12.19 -13.49 25.39
CA ASP A 292 12.55 -13.02 26.73
C ASP A 292 11.34 -12.55 27.57
N ALA A 293 10.20 -12.32 26.92
CA ALA A 293 8.96 -11.90 27.52
C ALA A 293 7.73 -12.43 26.76
N PRO A 294 6.54 -12.49 27.39
CA PRO A 294 5.30 -12.81 26.70
C PRO A 294 5.02 -11.84 25.54
N LEU A 295 4.66 -12.38 24.38
CA LEU A 295 4.30 -11.60 23.20
C LEU A 295 2.77 -11.62 22.99
N PRO A 296 2.04 -10.55 23.34
CA PRO A 296 0.61 -10.49 23.08
C PRO A 296 0.33 -10.38 21.57
N LEU A 297 -0.91 -10.64 21.15
CA LEU A 297 -1.32 -10.42 19.74
C LEU A 297 -1.41 -8.92 19.40
N GLY A 298 -1.64 -8.07 20.40
CA GLY A 298 -1.88 -6.64 20.25
C GLY A 298 -3.36 -6.30 20.42
N ASP A 299 -3.72 -5.05 20.14
CA ASP A 299 -5.09 -4.58 20.30
C ASP A 299 -6.00 -5.18 19.23
N ASP A 300 -7.03 -5.92 19.65
CA ASP A 300 -8.07 -6.45 18.78
C ASP A 300 -9.26 -5.50 18.76
N CYS A 301 -9.08 -4.34 18.12
CA CYS A 301 -10.17 -3.40 17.99
C CYS A 301 -11.33 -4.07 17.26
N GLU A 302 -12.51 -4.07 17.88
CA GLU A 302 -13.75 -4.49 17.22
C GLU A 302 -13.97 -3.67 15.95
N ALA A 303 -14.62 -4.28 14.96
CA ALA A 303 -14.99 -3.59 13.73
C ALA A 303 -15.99 -2.49 14.05
N GLN A 304 -15.51 -1.27 14.21
CA GLN A 304 -16.35 -0.09 14.25
C GLN A 304 -16.74 0.28 12.82
N ALA A 305 -18.03 0.53 12.61
CA ALA A 305 -18.48 1.13 11.36
C ALA A 305 -17.71 2.43 11.13
N VAL A 306 -17.22 2.63 9.91
CA VAL A 306 -16.58 3.89 9.53
C VAL A 306 -17.60 5.00 9.76
N SER A 307 -17.25 5.99 10.60
CA SER A 307 -18.14 7.10 10.87
C SER A 307 -18.41 7.88 9.57
N ALA A 308 -19.58 8.52 9.50
CA ALA A 308 -19.93 9.37 8.35
C ALA A 308 -18.85 10.44 8.08
N ASP A 309 -18.27 11.01 9.15
CA ASP A 309 -17.21 12.01 9.06
C ASP A 309 -15.92 11.44 8.43
N VAL A 310 -15.50 10.23 8.83
CA VAL A 310 -14.32 9.58 8.23
C VAL A 310 -14.62 9.26 6.76
N ALA A 311 -15.82 8.78 6.43
CA ALA A 311 -16.21 8.47 5.07
C ALA A 311 -16.22 9.72 4.17
N SER A 312 -16.77 10.84 4.66
CA SER A 312 -16.76 12.13 3.96
C SER A 312 -15.33 12.63 3.76
N ALA A 313 -14.54 12.71 4.84
CA ALA A 313 -13.15 13.17 4.76
C ALA A 313 -12.29 12.30 3.82
N THR A 314 -12.56 10.99 3.77
CA THR A 314 -11.89 10.06 2.83
C THR A 314 -12.24 10.40 1.39
N ARG A 315 -13.52 10.59 1.11
CA ARG A 315 -14.02 10.93 -0.23
C ARG A 315 -13.46 12.27 -0.68
N ASP A 316 -13.55 13.29 0.17
CA ASP A 316 -13.09 14.63 -0.18
C ASP A 316 -11.58 14.66 -0.41
N LEU A 317 -10.80 13.89 0.37
CA LEU A 317 -9.35 13.77 0.16
C LEU A 317 -9.02 12.92 -1.07
N PHE A 318 -9.83 11.91 -1.40
CA PHE A 318 -9.68 11.13 -2.61
C PHE A 318 -9.79 12.01 -3.86
N TRP A 319 -10.83 12.84 -3.95
CA TRP A 319 -11.02 13.74 -5.10
C TRP A 319 -9.95 14.84 -5.18
N THR A 320 -9.59 15.48 -4.07
CA THR A 320 -8.43 16.40 -4.07
C THR A 320 -7.13 15.69 -4.47
N GLY A 321 -6.93 14.45 -4.02
CA GLY A 321 -5.80 13.64 -4.46
C GLY A 321 -5.82 13.31 -5.96
N MET A 322 -7.00 13.13 -6.55
CA MET A 322 -7.14 12.94 -7.99
C MET A 322 -6.72 14.19 -8.78
N GLU A 323 -7.12 15.37 -8.32
CA GLU A 323 -6.73 16.66 -8.90
C GLU A 323 -5.20 16.85 -8.84
N LEU A 324 -4.61 16.66 -7.65
CA LEU A 324 -3.15 16.73 -7.46
C LEU A 324 -2.41 15.76 -8.38
N ALA A 325 -2.88 14.51 -8.48
CA ALA A 325 -2.24 13.51 -9.33
C ALA A 325 -2.35 13.85 -10.83
N SER A 326 -3.47 14.44 -11.26
CA SER A 326 -3.67 14.90 -12.63
C SER A 326 -2.72 16.05 -12.96
N GLU A 327 -2.59 17.04 -12.06
CA GLU A 327 -1.65 18.16 -12.25
C GLU A 327 -0.20 17.69 -12.36
N ILE A 328 0.24 16.77 -11.50
CA ILE A 328 1.57 16.15 -11.58
C ILE A 328 1.74 15.43 -12.93
N ALA A 329 0.76 14.61 -13.34
CA ALA A 329 0.82 13.86 -14.59
C ALA A 329 0.96 14.77 -15.82
N ARG A 330 0.29 15.94 -15.82
CA ARG A 330 0.35 16.92 -16.92
C ARG A 330 1.69 17.63 -17.00
N ARG A 331 2.34 17.90 -15.85
CA ARG A 331 3.69 18.50 -15.81
C ARG A 331 4.77 17.54 -16.30
N ALA A 332 4.58 16.23 -16.17
CA ALA A 332 5.57 15.22 -16.53
C ALA A 332 5.79 15.02 -18.06
N GLU A 333 5.12 15.81 -18.91
CA GLU A 333 5.27 15.86 -20.39
C GLU A 333 5.25 14.49 -21.12
N LYS A 334 4.55 13.49 -20.57
CA LYS A 334 4.39 12.15 -21.18
C LYS A 334 2.91 11.79 -21.44
N PRO A 335 2.20 12.54 -22.30
CA PRO A 335 0.76 12.39 -22.51
C PRO A 335 0.35 11.03 -23.09
N GLY A 336 1.22 10.37 -23.86
CA GLY A 336 0.88 9.12 -24.56
C GLY A 336 0.48 7.94 -23.65
N ASN A 337 0.89 7.94 -22.39
CA ASN A 337 0.57 6.86 -21.44
C ASN A 337 -0.71 7.10 -20.62
N LEU A 338 -1.37 8.27 -20.79
CA LEU A 338 -2.48 8.68 -19.94
C LEU A 338 -3.86 8.55 -20.60
N SER A 339 -3.96 8.24 -21.89
CA SER A 339 -5.24 8.29 -22.64
C SER A 339 -6.36 7.46 -22.02
N ASP A 340 -6.03 6.30 -21.45
CA ASP A 340 -6.98 5.38 -20.80
C ASP A 340 -7.01 5.56 -19.26
N SER A 341 -6.33 6.59 -18.74
CA SER A 341 -6.18 6.85 -17.31
C SER A 341 -7.11 7.98 -16.85
N PRO A 342 -7.66 7.89 -15.62
CA PRO A 342 -8.30 9.02 -14.96
C PRO A 342 -7.43 10.28 -14.88
N LEU A 343 -6.09 10.13 -14.91
CA LEU A 343 -5.15 11.26 -14.86
C LEU A 343 -5.08 12.06 -16.17
N SER A 344 -5.80 11.66 -17.23
CA SER A 344 -5.98 12.49 -18.43
C SER A 344 -7.04 13.58 -18.26
N LEU A 345 -7.93 13.45 -17.28
CA LEU A 345 -8.99 14.41 -17.00
C LEU A 345 -8.43 15.65 -16.29
N THR A 346 -8.98 16.83 -16.56
CA THR A 346 -8.53 18.05 -15.90
C THR A 346 -9.06 18.14 -14.47
N PRO A 347 -8.48 18.97 -13.59
CA PRO A 347 -9.04 19.22 -12.27
C PRO A 347 -10.51 19.66 -12.31
N ALA A 348 -10.90 20.49 -13.29
CA ALA A 348 -12.29 20.90 -13.48
C ALA A 348 -13.20 19.72 -13.85
N ASP A 349 -12.75 18.82 -14.74
CA ASP A 349 -13.49 17.60 -15.07
C ASP A 349 -13.64 16.69 -13.84
N LEU A 350 -12.56 16.50 -13.08
CA LEU A 350 -12.54 15.65 -11.88
C LEU A 350 -13.48 16.18 -10.80
N SER A 351 -13.45 17.49 -10.54
CA SER A 351 -14.37 18.15 -9.61
C SER A 351 -15.83 17.94 -10.02
N ALA A 352 -16.17 18.21 -11.30
CA ALA A 352 -17.51 18.02 -11.83
C ALA A 352 -17.99 16.56 -11.75
N LEU A 353 -17.09 15.60 -12.06
CA LEU A 353 -17.37 14.17 -11.95
C LEU A 353 -17.56 13.73 -10.49
N GLY A 354 -16.77 14.27 -9.55
CA GLY A 354 -16.91 13.99 -8.13
C GLY A 354 -18.27 14.37 -7.57
N ASP A 355 -18.80 15.52 -8.00
CA ASP A 355 -20.14 16.00 -7.64
C ASP A 355 -21.26 15.15 -8.25
N ILE A 356 -21.11 14.73 -9.51
CA ILE A 356 -22.09 13.87 -10.19
C ILE A 356 -22.09 12.48 -9.56
N MET A 357 -20.91 11.88 -9.42
CA MET A 357 -20.76 10.55 -8.83
C MET A 357 -21.28 10.54 -7.39
N ALA A 358 -21.18 11.64 -6.63
CA ALA A 358 -21.81 11.80 -5.31
C ALA A 358 -23.26 11.32 -5.26
N ARG A 359 -24.04 11.73 -6.25
CA ARG A 359 -25.51 11.64 -6.28
C ARG A 359 -26.05 10.49 -7.13
N CYS A 360 -25.18 9.81 -7.88
CA CYS A 360 -25.55 8.72 -8.79
C CYS A 360 -25.10 7.36 -8.22
N PRO A 361 -25.94 6.61 -7.49
CA PRO A 361 -25.56 5.30 -6.93
C PRO A 361 -25.36 4.23 -8.00
N VAL A 362 -26.04 4.33 -9.16
CA VAL A 362 -25.89 3.41 -10.29
C VAL A 362 -25.28 4.14 -11.48
N SER A 363 -24.17 3.62 -12.02
CA SER A 363 -23.53 4.17 -13.20
C SER A 363 -23.19 3.11 -14.25
N VAL A 364 -23.36 3.50 -15.52
CA VAL A 364 -22.96 2.71 -16.70
C VAL A 364 -21.95 3.51 -17.51
N HIS A 365 -20.82 2.90 -17.81
CA HIS A 365 -19.68 3.51 -18.48
C HIS A 365 -19.42 2.79 -19.80
N MET A 366 -19.77 3.42 -20.92
CA MET A 366 -19.60 2.89 -22.27
C MET A 366 -18.23 3.30 -22.81
N ASP A 367 -17.33 2.33 -22.94
CA ASP A 367 -15.95 2.56 -23.42
C ASP A 367 -15.15 3.55 -22.56
N ALA A 368 -15.56 3.76 -21.31
CA ALA A 368 -15.00 4.76 -20.41
C ALA A 368 -14.38 4.13 -19.15
N PRO A 369 -13.32 3.31 -19.29
CA PRO A 369 -12.68 2.63 -18.17
C PRO A 369 -12.17 3.59 -17.09
N GLN A 370 -11.71 4.79 -17.47
CA GLN A 370 -11.22 5.80 -16.54
C GLN A 370 -12.29 6.25 -15.55
N THR A 371 -13.50 6.59 -16.02
CA THR A 371 -14.58 7.05 -15.13
C THR A 371 -15.24 5.90 -14.40
N ALA A 372 -15.24 4.69 -14.98
CA ALA A 372 -15.70 3.49 -14.28
C ALA A 372 -14.81 3.18 -13.07
N LEU A 373 -13.49 3.32 -13.24
CA LEU A 373 -12.54 3.15 -12.15
C LEU A 373 -12.73 4.20 -11.05
N LEU A 374 -12.96 5.47 -11.42
CA LEU A 374 -13.28 6.54 -10.46
C LEU A 374 -14.57 6.26 -9.69
N ALA A 375 -15.64 5.89 -10.39
CA ALA A 375 -16.92 5.55 -9.74
C ALA A 375 -16.78 4.36 -8.79
N ALA A 376 -16.01 3.34 -9.18
CA ALA A 376 -15.83 2.15 -8.35
C ALA A 376 -14.86 2.36 -7.18
N ALA A 377 -14.04 3.43 -7.22
CA ALA A 377 -13.22 3.88 -6.10
C ALA A 377 -14.06 4.53 -4.97
N GLU A 378 -15.32 4.85 -5.20
CA GLU A 378 -16.27 5.28 -4.18
C GLU A 378 -17.04 4.08 -3.62
N PRO A 379 -17.31 3.98 -2.30
CA PRO A 379 -18.10 2.90 -1.74
C PRO A 379 -19.60 3.07 -2.05
N GLY A 380 -20.34 1.96 -2.01
CA GLY A 380 -21.80 1.98 -2.13
C GLY A 380 -22.33 2.28 -3.54
N ARG A 381 -21.52 2.03 -4.58
CA ARG A 381 -21.89 2.21 -5.98
C ARG A 381 -22.13 0.88 -6.68
N LEU A 382 -23.02 0.89 -7.66
CA LEU A 382 -23.12 -0.18 -8.65
C LEU A 382 -22.56 0.32 -9.97
N VAL A 383 -21.36 -0.14 -10.32
CA VAL A 383 -20.65 0.33 -11.52
C VAL A 383 -20.64 -0.74 -12.59
N ARG A 384 -20.99 -0.34 -13.81
CA ARG A 384 -20.93 -1.18 -15.01
C ARG A 384 -19.99 -0.53 -16.02
N LEU A 385 -19.03 -1.31 -16.52
CA LEU A 385 -18.15 -0.89 -17.61
C LEU A 385 -18.47 -1.75 -18.83
N VAL A 386 -18.84 -1.12 -19.95
CA VAL A 386 -19.18 -1.80 -21.20
C VAL A 386 -18.09 -1.53 -22.22
N LEU A 387 -17.25 -2.54 -22.47
CA LEU A 387 -16.14 -2.48 -23.41
C LEU A 387 -16.54 -3.01 -24.79
N PRO A 388 -15.94 -2.49 -25.88
CA PRO A 388 -16.16 -3.04 -27.20
C PRO A 388 -15.51 -4.42 -27.29
N VAL A 389 -16.20 -5.39 -27.91
CA VAL A 389 -15.60 -6.69 -28.21
C VAL A 389 -14.38 -6.49 -29.11
N GLY A 390 -13.23 -6.95 -28.60
CA GLY A 390 -11.95 -6.96 -29.30
C GLY A 390 -10.99 -7.97 -28.69
N ALA A 391 -9.87 -8.22 -29.36
CA ALA A 391 -8.91 -9.26 -28.97
C ALA A 391 -8.43 -9.16 -27.50
N LYS A 392 -8.39 -7.94 -26.93
CA LYS A 392 -7.96 -7.67 -25.54
C LYS A 392 -9.10 -7.34 -24.58
N SER A 393 -10.36 -7.38 -25.02
CA SER A 393 -11.50 -6.94 -24.20
C SER A 393 -11.66 -7.81 -22.95
N TYR A 394 -11.57 -9.14 -23.08
CA TYR A 394 -11.64 -10.07 -21.95
C TYR A 394 -10.48 -9.92 -20.97
N GLU A 395 -9.27 -9.68 -21.46
CA GLU A 395 -8.10 -9.40 -20.60
C GLU A 395 -8.32 -8.11 -19.79
N LYS A 396 -8.82 -7.05 -20.44
CA LYS A 396 -9.18 -5.79 -19.76
C LYS A 396 -10.29 -6.02 -18.72
N THR A 397 -11.36 -6.74 -19.07
CA THR A 397 -12.45 -7.10 -18.14
C THR A 397 -11.93 -7.84 -16.93
N ALA A 398 -11.18 -8.92 -17.12
CA ALA A 398 -10.61 -9.71 -16.02
C ALA A 398 -9.68 -8.87 -15.13
N LYS A 399 -8.91 -7.94 -15.72
CA LYS A 399 -8.08 -7.00 -14.96
C LYS A 399 -8.94 -6.09 -14.07
N PHE A 400 -10.04 -5.54 -14.56
CA PHE A 400 -10.93 -4.66 -13.80
C PHE A 400 -11.67 -5.42 -12.69
N ASP A 401 -12.17 -6.62 -12.97
CA ASP A 401 -12.87 -7.46 -11.99
C ASP A 401 -11.95 -7.89 -10.83
N ALA A 402 -10.65 -8.01 -11.08
CA ALA A 402 -9.64 -8.35 -10.08
C ALA A 402 -9.17 -7.15 -9.22
N LEU A 403 -9.58 -5.92 -9.54
CA LEU A 403 -9.18 -4.74 -8.77
C LEU A 403 -9.89 -4.72 -7.41
N PRO A 404 -9.18 -4.41 -6.31
CA PRO A 404 -9.80 -4.41 -4.99
C PRO A 404 -10.47 -3.06 -4.70
N LEU A 405 -11.53 -2.80 -5.45
CA LEU A 405 -12.31 -1.56 -5.43
C LEU A 405 -13.31 -1.55 -4.26
N PRO A 406 -13.56 -0.38 -3.64
CA PRO A 406 -14.63 -0.20 -2.65
C PRO A 406 -16.01 -0.61 -3.14
N SER A 407 -16.30 -0.43 -4.42
CA SER A 407 -17.55 -0.84 -5.05
C SER A 407 -17.34 -1.90 -6.12
N PRO A 408 -18.32 -2.80 -6.34
CA PRO A 408 -18.26 -3.76 -7.41
C PRO A 408 -18.24 -3.06 -8.77
N LEU A 409 -17.14 -3.26 -9.50
CA LEU A 409 -17.03 -2.93 -10.91
C LEU A 409 -17.25 -4.20 -11.71
N ILE A 410 -18.32 -4.24 -12.51
CA ILE A 410 -18.56 -5.37 -13.41
C ILE A 410 -18.31 -4.91 -14.83
N ALA A 411 -17.26 -5.48 -15.44
CA ALA A 411 -16.91 -5.20 -16.82
C ALA A 411 -17.57 -6.22 -17.78
N LEU A 412 -18.23 -5.71 -18.82
CA LEU A 412 -18.91 -6.48 -19.85
C LEU A 412 -18.24 -6.21 -21.20
N SER A 413 -18.12 -7.25 -22.03
CA SER A 413 -17.63 -7.12 -23.39
C SER A 413 -18.79 -7.30 -24.36
N GLU A 414 -19.13 -6.25 -25.11
CA GLU A 414 -20.34 -6.21 -25.94
C GLU A 414 -20.04 -5.91 -27.41
N LYS A 415 -20.73 -6.63 -28.30
CA LYS A 415 -20.57 -6.44 -29.75
C LYS A 415 -21.14 -5.06 -30.13
N ARG A 416 -20.46 -4.37 -31.05
CA ARG A 416 -20.83 -3.00 -31.48
C ARG A 416 -22.29 -2.89 -31.95
N ALA A 417 -22.84 -3.92 -32.59
CA ALA A 417 -24.23 -3.94 -33.04
C ALA A 417 -25.27 -3.95 -31.89
N VAL A 418 -24.90 -4.42 -30.70
CA VAL A 418 -25.75 -4.42 -29.50
C VAL A 418 -25.73 -3.05 -28.82
N ARG A 419 -24.72 -2.21 -29.09
CA ARG A 419 -24.72 -0.82 -28.60
C ARG A 419 -25.88 0.00 -29.15
N ASN A 420 -26.55 -0.42 -30.22
CA ASN A 420 -27.65 0.35 -30.81
C ASN A 420 -28.96 0.31 -29.98
N SER A 421 -29.06 -0.50 -28.92
CA SER A 421 -30.15 -0.43 -27.94
C SER A 421 -29.56 -0.59 -26.54
N LEU A 422 -29.34 0.54 -25.85
CA LEU A 422 -28.91 0.51 -24.46
C LEU A 422 -29.94 -0.21 -23.59
N GLN A 423 -31.23 -0.14 -23.93
CA GLN A 423 -32.29 -0.83 -23.20
C GLN A 423 -32.17 -2.35 -23.30
N ASP A 424 -31.91 -2.88 -24.49
CA ASP A 424 -31.62 -4.31 -24.66
C ASP A 424 -30.44 -4.74 -23.81
N LEU A 425 -29.36 -3.94 -23.81
CA LEU A 425 -28.17 -4.22 -23.02
C LEU A 425 -28.48 -4.29 -21.52
N LEU A 426 -29.20 -3.29 -21.00
CA LEU A 426 -29.60 -3.24 -19.60
C LEU A 426 -30.51 -4.41 -19.23
N CYS A 427 -31.52 -4.71 -20.05
CA CYS A 427 -32.46 -5.81 -19.83
C CYS A 427 -31.78 -7.18 -19.85
N ARG A 428 -30.93 -7.46 -20.85
CA ARG A 428 -30.24 -8.75 -20.99
C ARG A 428 -29.30 -9.06 -19.83
N ASN A 429 -28.66 -8.03 -19.28
CA ASN A 429 -27.70 -8.15 -18.18
C ASN A 429 -28.31 -7.85 -16.81
N ALA A 430 -29.64 -7.68 -16.73
CA ALA A 430 -30.36 -7.30 -15.51
C ALA A 430 -29.73 -6.09 -14.78
N ILE A 431 -29.28 -5.10 -15.56
CA ILE A 431 -28.68 -3.87 -15.03
C ILE A 431 -29.83 -2.91 -14.69
N PRO A 432 -29.90 -2.39 -13.46
CA PRO A 432 -30.89 -1.37 -13.12
C PRO A 432 -30.67 -0.13 -13.97
N ARG A 433 -31.73 0.65 -14.18
CA ARG A 433 -31.66 1.92 -14.91
C ARG A 433 -30.59 2.81 -14.27
N PRO A 434 -29.57 3.26 -15.02
CA PRO A 434 -28.49 4.05 -14.46
C PRO A 434 -28.95 5.48 -14.14
N ASP A 435 -28.46 6.02 -13.03
CA ASP A 435 -28.54 7.45 -12.73
C ASP A 435 -27.54 8.24 -13.57
N LEU A 436 -26.37 7.64 -13.81
CA LEU A 436 -25.26 8.20 -14.57
C LEU A 436 -24.91 7.31 -15.77
N LEU A 437 -24.96 7.86 -16.98
CA LEU A 437 -24.39 7.25 -18.17
C LEU A 437 -23.13 8.02 -18.59
N VAL A 438 -21.98 7.35 -18.68
CA VAL A 438 -20.75 7.94 -19.21
C VAL A 438 -20.39 7.30 -20.54
N VAL A 439 -20.04 8.12 -21.53
CA VAL A 439 -19.68 7.67 -22.89
C VAL A 439 -18.40 8.34 -23.36
N GLN A 440 -17.65 7.71 -24.26
CA GLN A 440 -16.59 8.38 -25.03
C GLN A 440 -17.17 9.16 -26.21
N SER A 441 -16.50 10.23 -26.64
CA SER A 441 -16.89 11.07 -27.77
C SER A 441 -16.96 10.35 -29.13
N GLN A 442 -16.42 9.14 -29.22
CA GLN A 442 -16.51 8.30 -30.42
C GLN A 442 -17.87 7.59 -30.56
N ILE A 443 -18.76 7.71 -29.57
CA ILE A 443 -20.12 7.16 -29.64
C ILE A 443 -21.02 8.11 -30.44
N CYS A 444 -21.87 7.57 -31.32
CA CYS A 444 -22.68 8.37 -32.24
C CYS A 444 -23.82 9.11 -31.52
N ASP A 445 -24.19 10.27 -32.05
CA ASP A 445 -25.24 11.14 -31.51
C ASP A 445 -26.60 10.44 -31.39
N ASP A 446 -26.95 9.59 -32.35
CA ASP A 446 -28.19 8.78 -32.32
C ASP A 446 -28.27 7.92 -31.06
N PHE A 447 -27.14 7.33 -30.64
CA PHE A 447 -27.11 6.52 -29.42
C PHE A 447 -27.39 7.37 -28.18
N LEU A 448 -26.88 8.61 -28.14
CA LEU A 448 -27.10 9.51 -27.02
C LEU A 448 -28.55 10.00 -26.95
N LEU A 449 -29.17 10.26 -28.10
CA LEU A 449 -30.58 10.58 -28.20
C LEU A 449 -31.48 9.43 -27.74
N ASP A 450 -31.16 8.20 -28.16
CA ASP A 450 -31.89 7.00 -27.73
C ASP A 450 -31.70 6.76 -26.22
N ALA A 451 -30.49 6.92 -25.70
CA ALA A 451 -30.24 6.83 -24.27
C ALA A 451 -31.01 7.90 -23.49
N LEU A 452 -31.05 9.15 -23.97
CA LEU A 452 -31.85 10.21 -23.36
C LEU A 452 -33.33 9.86 -23.37
N ARG A 453 -33.87 9.33 -24.47
CA ARG A 453 -35.30 9.05 -24.63
C ARG A 453 -35.76 7.83 -23.84
N ASP A 454 -35.06 6.72 -23.98
CA ASP A 454 -35.54 5.39 -23.59
C ASP A 454 -35.04 5.01 -22.21
N ILE A 455 -33.79 5.34 -21.91
CA ILE A 455 -33.19 5.10 -20.59
C ILE A 455 -33.39 6.29 -19.67
N ALA A 456 -33.38 7.52 -20.21
CA ALA A 456 -33.53 8.77 -19.48
C ALA A 456 -32.74 8.78 -18.15
N PRO A 457 -31.40 8.60 -18.19
CA PRO A 457 -30.56 8.77 -17.00
C PRO A 457 -30.65 10.20 -16.50
N SER A 458 -30.43 10.41 -15.20
CA SER A 458 -30.41 11.75 -14.60
C SER A 458 -29.26 12.60 -15.16
N VAL A 459 -28.11 11.98 -15.42
CA VAL A 459 -26.93 12.64 -15.97
C VAL A 459 -26.29 11.79 -17.07
N ILE A 460 -25.90 12.42 -18.17
CA ILE A 460 -25.01 11.85 -19.18
C ILE A 460 -23.71 12.65 -19.20
N VAL A 461 -22.57 11.96 -19.21
CA VAL A 461 -21.25 12.58 -19.39
C VAL A 461 -20.59 12.03 -20.65
N VAL A 462 -20.20 12.92 -21.55
CA VAL A 462 -19.46 12.61 -22.77
C VAL A 462 -18.01 13.04 -22.59
N ILE A 463 -17.08 12.08 -22.56
CA ILE A 463 -15.64 12.33 -22.40
C ILE A 463 -15.01 12.56 -23.77
N GLY A 464 -14.12 13.55 -23.87
CA GLY A 464 -13.39 13.89 -25.09
C GLY A 464 -14.21 14.68 -26.11
N ALA A 465 -15.35 15.24 -25.71
CA ALA A 465 -16.17 16.13 -26.52
C ALA A 465 -16.24 17.49 -25.85
N THR A 466 -15.59 18.49 -26.45
CA THR A 466 -15.60 19.89 -25.98
C THR A 466 -16.69 20.71 -26.65
N GLU A 467 -17.35 20.18 -27.67
CA GLU A 467 -18.47 20.81 -28.34
C GLU A 467 -19.58 19.77 -28.53
N TRP A 468 -20.74 20.02 -27.93
CA TRP A 468 -21.96 19.34 -28.32
C TRP A 468 -22.37 19.86 -29.69
N SER A 469 -22.67 18.96 -30.64
CA SER A 469 -23.21 19.37 -31.92
C SER A 469 -24.52 20.13 -31.69
N ARG A 470 -24.50 21.45 -31.93
CA ARG A 470 -25.66 22.34 -31.73
C ARG A 470 -26.87 21.94 -32.59
N ASP A 471 -26.67 21.07 -33.57
CA ASP A 471 -27.70 20.59 -34.48
C ASP A 471 -28.58 19.49 -33.86
N ILE A 472 -28.23 18.97 -32.68
CA ILE A 472 -29.03 17.97 -31.97
C ILE A 472 -30.04 18.65 -31.05
N ALA A 473 -31.33 18.53 -31.36
CA ALA A 473 -32.40 19.01 -30.51
C ALA A 473 -32.48 18.18 -29.22
N LEU A 474 -31.99 18.75 -28.11
CA LEU A 474 -32.11 18.15 -26.79
C LEU A 474 -33.53 18.31 -26.21
N PRO A 475 -33.97 17.39 -25.34
CA PRO A 475 -35.18 17.59 -24.54
C PRO A 475 -35.11 18.92 -23.76
N LYS A 476 -36.27 19.60 -23.62
CA LYS A 476 -36.34 20.93 -22.98
C LYS A 476 -35.88 20.95 -21.52
N ASP A 477 -35.91 19.80 -20.87
CA ASP A 477 -35.52 19.59 -19.48
C ASP A 477 -34.03 19.24 -19.31
N VAL A 478 -33.24 19.20 -20.39
CA VAL A 478 -31.81 18.86 -20.33
C VAL A 478 -30.96 20.13 -20.39
N GLU A 479 -30.18 20.36 -19.34
CA GLU A 479 -29.15 21.39 -19.29
C GLU A 479 -27.81 20.84 -19.79
N VAL A 480 -27.06 21.67 -20.53
CA VAL A 480 -25.74 21.33 -21.05
C VAL A 480 -24.69 22.15 -20.32
N ARG A 481 -23.73 21.46 -19.70
CA ARG A 481 -22.55 22.05 -19.09
C ARG A 481 -21.30 21.46 -19.74
N VAL A 482 -20.42 22.31 -20.23
CA VAL A 482 -19.15 21.91 -20.85
C VAL A 482 -18.01 22.24 -19.90
N THR A 483 -17.11 21.28 -19.69
CA THR A 483 -15.82 21.44 -19.01
C THR A 483 -14.69 21.28 -20.03
N ASP A 484 -13.45 21.21 -19.58
CA ASP A 484 -12.29 21.19 -20.50
C ASP A 484 -12.28 19.97 -21.43
N THR A 485 -12.68 18.79 -20.93
CA THR A 485 -12.72 17.57 -21.75
C THR A 485 -14.04 16.83 -21.69
N CYS A 486 -15.02 17.31 -20.92
CA CYS A 486 -16.31 16.64 -20.79
C CYS A 486 -17.47 17.55 -21.21
N THR A 487 -18.48 16.95 -21.85
CA THR A 487 -19.82 17.54 -21.98
C THR A 487 -20.76 16.80 -21.04
N ILE A 488 -21.47 17.54 -20.20
CA ILE A 488 -22.37 17.04 -19.17
C ILE A 488 -23.79 17.46 -19.56
N LEU A 489 -24.67 16.47 -19.74
CA LEU A 489 -26.09 16.65 -19.97
C LEU A 489 -26.82 16.25 -18.70
N GLU A 490 -27.48 17.19 -18.05
CA GLU A 490 -28.18 16.94 -16.79
C GLU A 490 -29.66 17.23 -16.97
N ARG A 491 -30.51 16.26 -16.63
CA ARG A 491 -31.96 16.49 -16.58
C ARG A 491 -32.25 17.32 -15.34
N GLY A 492 -32.89 18.46 -15.55
CA GLY A 492 -33.46 19.24 -14.46
C GLY A 492 -34.33 18.31 -13.62
N GLY A 493 -34.04 18.23 -12.31
CA GLY A 493 -34.95 17.58 -11.37
C GLY A 493 -36.35 18.15 -11.57
N PRO A 494 -37.43 17.40 -11.24
CA PRO A 494 -38.78 17.92 -11.37
C PRO A 494 -38.80 19.29 -10.68
N SER A 495 -38.88 20.34 -11.50
CA SER A 495 -39.02 21.70 -11.02
C SER A 495 -40.14 21.61 -10.00
N GLN A 496 -39.89 22.00 -8.74
CA GLN A 496 -40.95 22.10 -7.75
C GLN A 496 -41.97 23.11 -8.30
N ALA A 497 -42.92 22.62 -9.08
CA ALA A 497 -43.94 23.37 -9.80
C ALA A 497 -45.26 23.25 -9.06
#